data_AF-A0AAQ2GD71-F1
#
_entry.id   AF-A0AAQ2GD71-F1
#
_cell.length_a   1.000
_cell.length_b   1.000
_cell.length_c   1.000
_cell.angle_alpha   90.00
_cell.angle_beta   90.00
_cell.angle_gamma   90.00
#
_symmetry.space_group_name_H-M   'P 1'
#
loop_
_entity.id
_entity.type
_entity.pdbx_description
1 polymer ?
#
loop_
_entity_poly.entity_id
_entity_poly.type
_entity_poly.pdbx_seq_one_letter_code
_entity_poly.pdbx_strand_id
1 'polypeptide(L)'
;MMATQTDTTRMLVEAARLSVRRTGLEIDELHRSLSFSRKAVEASRQLLKRLHEQQKDRQPGSCSEFIGQAAKAPSDISAFDCDILREVFKKLVLETKVPEDKWRDLATSLIVEFTDRKQIEPALINWIIRK
;
A
#
# COMPACT_ATOMS: atom_id res chain seq x y z
N MET A 1 -0.36 41.24 57.56
CA MET A 1 -0.82 40.88 56.20
C MET A 1 -0.07 39.62 55.76
N MET A 2 -0.72 38.45 55.75
CA MET A 2 -0.13 37.13 55.45
C MET A 2 -0.99 36.38 54.41
N ALA A 3 -1.25 37.03 53.26
CA ALA A 3 -2.11 36.49 52.20
C ALA A 3 -1.35 36.46 50.87
N THR A 4 -0.21 35.77 50.81
CA THR A 4 0.66 35.79 49.62
C THR A 4 1.09 34.41 49.16
N GLN A 5 1.38 33.49 50.07
CA GLN A 5 1.86 32.14 49.71
C GLN A 5 0.72 31.15 49.38
N THR A 6 -0.42 31.27 50.05
CA THR A 6 -1.60 30.43 49.82
C THR A 6 -2.33 30.78 48.53
N ASP A 7 -2.35 32.06 48.14
CA ASP A 7 -2.97 32.49 46.89
C ASP A 7 -2.12 32.15 45.67
N THR A 8 -0.79 32.27 45.78
CA THR A 8 0.12 31.85 44.69
C THR A 8 0.10 30.35 44.46
N THR A 9 0.08 29.53 45.52
CA THR A 9 -0.04 28.06 45.37
C THR A 9 -1.38 27.65 44.79
N ARG A 10 -2.49 28.30 45.20
CA ARG A 10 -3.82 28.06 44.63
C ARG A 10 -3.88 28.44 43.14
N MET A 11 -3.29 29.58 42.76
CA MET A 11 -3.21 30.00 41.36
C MET A 11 -2.43 29.00 40.49
N LEU A 12 -1.30 28.47 40.99
CA LEU A 12 -0.49 27.48 40.27
C LEU A 12 -1.22 26.16 40.06
N VAL A 13 -1.97 25.70 41.07
CA VAL A 13 -2.78 24.47 40.97
C VAL A 13 -3.90 24.63 39.94
N GLU A 14 -4.60 25.77 39.95
CA GLU A 14 -5.65 26.02 38.95
C GLU A 14 -5.08 26.19 37.54
N ALA A 15 -3.92 26.85 37.38
CA ALA A 15 -3.23 26.94 36.11
C ALA A 15 -2.81 25.56 35.57
N ALA A 16 -2.26 24.68 36.43
CA ALA A 16 -1.93 23.32 36.07
C ALA A 16 -3.18 22.52 35.65
N ARG A 17 -4.30 22.70 36.37
CA ARG A 17 -5.56 22.02 36.06
C ARG A 17 -6.16 22.45 34.73
N LEU A 18 -6.10 23.75 34.42
CA LEU A 18 -6.52 24.29 33.13
C LEU A 18 -5.62 23.77 32.00
N SER A 19 -4.31 23.67 32.22
CA SER A 19 -3.37 23.11 31.25
C SER A 19 -3.67 21.64 30.96
N VAL A 20 -3.94 20.81 31.98
CA VAL A 20 -4.28 19.39 31.82
C VAL A 20 -5.61 19.20 31.10
N ARG A 21 -6.60 20.06 31.34
CA ARG A 21 -7.87 20.00 30.58
C ARG A 21 -7.67 20.36 29.11
N ARG A 22 -6.83 21.35 28.82
CA ARG A 22 -6.50 21.76 27.45
C ARG A 22 -5.82 20.64 26.69
N THR A 23 -4.84 19.97 27.30
CA THR A 23 -4.18 18.81 26.67
C THR A 23 -5.11 17.62 26.51
N GLY A 24 -6.03 17.40 27.46
CA GLY A 24 -7.08 16.37 27.33
C GLY A 24 -7.99 16.60 26.12
N LEU A 25 -8.44 17.84 25.91
CA LEU A 25 -9.25 18.22 24.75
C LEU A 25 -8.48 18.09 23.43
N GLU A 26 -7.19 18.41 23.41
CA GLU A 26 -6.32 18.21 22.23
C GLU A 26 -6.13 16.72 21.90
N ILE A 27 -6.01 15.85 22.90
CA ILE A 27 -5.91 14.39 22.71
C ILE A 27 -7.22 13.82 22.16
N ASP A 28 -8.38 14.30 22.64
CA ASP A 28 -9.69 13.86 22.15
C ASP A 28 -9.90 14.25 20.68
N GLU A 29 -9.47 15.45 20.28
CA GLU A 29 -9.56 15.92 18.90
C GLU A 29 -8.65 15.12 17.96
N LEU A 30 -7.42 14.82 18.40
CA LEU A 30 -6.52 13.92 17.69
C LEU A 30 -7.09 12.50 17.57
N HIS A 31 -7.68 11.96 18.63
CA HIS A 31 -8.30 10.63 18.62
C HIS A 31 -9.50 10.58 17.66
N ARG A 32 -10.29 11.66 17.59
CA ARG A 32 -11.40 11.80 16.64
C ARG A 32 -10.90 11.79 15.19
N SER A 33 -9.86 12.56 14.89
CA SER A 33 -9.21 12.57 13.57
C SER A 33 -8.63 11.21 13.19
N LEU A 34 -7.93 10.55 14.12
CA LEU A 34 -7.36 9.21 13.92
C LEU A 34 -8.47 8.17 13.68
N SER A 35 -9.58 8.25 14.41
CA SER A 35 -10.73 7.35 14.23
C SER A 35 -11.41 7.53 12.88
N PHE A 36 -11.47 8.78 12.37
CA PHE A 36 -11.99 9.08 11.05
C PHE A 36 -11.07 8.52 9.95
N SER A 37 -9.76 8.75 10.07
CA SER A 37 -8.76 8.17 9.16
C SER A 37 -8.81 6.64 9.19
N ARG A 38 -8.88 6.02 10.37
CA ARG A 38 -8.99 4.56 10.53
C ARG A 38 -10.24 4.02 9.84
N LYS A 39 -11.39 4.67 9.99
CA LYS A 39 -12.64 4.29 9.30
C LYS A 39 -12.53 4.47 7.78
N ALA A 40 -11.90 5.53 7.30
CA ALA A 40 -11.69 5.76 5.87
C ALA A 40 -10.77 4.70 5.25
N VAL A 41 -9.71 4.30 5.96
CA VAL A 41 -8.82 3.21 5.55
C VAL A 41 -9.55 1.86 5.58
N GLU A 42 -10.35 1.59 6.60
CA GLU A 42 -11.18 0.37 6.68
C GLU A 42 -12.17 0.30 5.51
N ALA A 43 -12.85 1.42 5.21
CA ALA A 43 -13.78 1.52 4.10
C ALA A 43 -13.07 1.29 2.75
N SER A 44 -11.88 1.87 2.57
CA SER A 44 -11.05 1.67 1.38
C SER A 44 -10.61 0.21 1.25
N ARG A 45 -10.18 -0.43 2.34
CA ARG A 45 -9.82 -1.86 2.37
C ARG A 45 -11.00 -2.75 2.03
N GLN A 46 -12.19 -2.44 2.53
CA GLN A 46 -13.41 -3.19 2.21
C GLN A 46 -13.80 -3.01 0.75
N LEU A 47 -13.60 -1.82 0.17
CA LEU A 47 -13.83 -1.57 -1.25
C LEU A 47 -12.83 -2.34 -2.11
N LEU A 48 -11.54 -2.33 -1.77
CA LEU A 48 -10.52 -3.12 -2.47
C LEU A 48 -10.79 -4.63 -2.39
N LYS A 49 -11.23 -5.14 -1.24
CA LYS A 49 -11.65 -6.55 -1.11
C LYS A 49 -12.83 -6.88 -2.01
N ARG A 50 -13.84 -6.00 -2.08
CA ARG A 50 -15.00 -6.17 -2.96
C ARG A 50 -14.62 -6.11 -4.44
N LEU A 51 -13.74 -5.17 -4.83
CA LEU A 51 -13.23 -5.09 -6.19
C LEU A 51 -12.42 -6.34 -6.55
N HIS A 52 -11.62 -6.87 -5.62
CA HIS A 52 -10.89 -8.12 -5.82
C HIS A 52 -11.84 -9.31 -6.06
N GLU A 53 -12.87 -9.49 -5.23
CA GLU A 53 -13.85 -10.58 -5.44
C GLU A 53 -14.64 -10.36 -6.74
N GLN A 54 -15.07 -9.13 -7.02
CA GLN A 54 -15.78 -8.80 -8.25
C GLN A 54 -14.91 -9.01 -9.50
N GLN A 55 -13.60 -8.73 -9.44
CA GLN A 55 -12.67 -8.93 -10.55
C GLN A 55 -12.37 -10.42 -10.77
N LYS A 56 -12.27 -11.19 -9.68
CA LYS A 56 -12.16 -12.66 -9.72
C LYS A 56 -13.37 -13.31 -10.40
N ASP A 57 -14.58 -12.78 -10.19
CA ASP A 57 -15.80 -13.27 -10.85
C ASP A 57 -15.96 -12.78 -12.30
N ARG A 58 -15.29 -11.69 -12.70
CA ARG A 58 -15.47 -11.05 -14.03
C ARG A 58 -14.40 -11.38 -15.05
N GLN A 59 -13.23 -11.88 -14.64
CA GLN A 59 -12.13 -12.19 -15.56
C GLN A 59 -11.82 -13.68 -15.59
N PRO A 60 -12.16 -14.37 -16.69
CA PRO A 60 -11.25 -15.35 -17.24
C PRO A 60 -10.12 -14.56 -17.94
N GLY A 61 -8.96 -14.41 -17.28
CA GLY A 61 -7.77 -13.84 -17.94
C GLY A 61 -6.67 -13.29 -17.03
N SER A 62 -6.78 -13.46 -15.71
CA SER A 62 -5.68 -13.22 -14.77
C SER A 62 -4.44 -14.05 -15.16
N CYS A 63 -3.22 -13.65 -14.77
CA CYS A 63 -1.99 -14.40 -15.05
C CYS A 63 -2.10 -15.90 -14.71
N SER A 64 -2.98 -16.27 -13.78
CA SER A 64 -3.30 -17.67 -13.45
C SER A 64 -3.87 -18.49 -14.60
N GLU A 65 -4.56 -17.88 -15.58
CA GLU A 65 -5.11 -18.61 -16.73
C GLU A 65 -4.10 -18.82 -17.87
N PHE A 66 -3.13 -17.92 -18.04
CA PHE A 66 -2.07 -18.11 -19.03
C PHE A 66 -1.01 -19.14 -18.60
N ILE A 67 -0.94 -19.45 -17.29
CA ILE A 67 -0.13 -20.54 -16.74
C ILE A 67 -0.88 -21.89 -16.83
N GLY A 68 -2.13 -21.90 -17.29
CA GLY A 68 -2.99 -23.08 -17.40
C GLY A 68 -2.66 -24.07 -18.52
N GLN A 69 -1.60 -23.86 -19.32
CA GLN A 69 -1.30 -24.77 -20.43
C GLN A 69 0.18 -25.16 -20.61
N ALA A 70 1.09 -24.63 -19.80
CA ALA A 70 2.48 -25.06 -19.79
C ALA A 70 2.93 -25.32 -18.35
N ALA A 71 2.61 -26.51 -17.85
CA ALA A 71 3.27 -27.17 -16.73
C ALA A 71 3.39 -26.34 -15.43
N LYS A 72 2.39 -26.52 -14.55
CA LYS A 72 2.53 -26.61 -13.08
C LYS A 72 3.86 -26.08 -12.51
N ALA A 73 3.99 -24.76 -12.44
CA ALA A 73 4.85 -24.11 -11.48
C ALA A 73 4.00 -23.05 -10.76
N PRO A 74 4.16 -22.90 -9.44
CA PRO A 74 3.53 -21.83 -8.71
C PRO A 74 4.45 -20.61 -8.83
N SER A 75 4.25 -19.77 -9.84
CA SER A 75 4.60 -18.38 -9.62
C SER A 75 3.69 -17.87 -8.51
N ASP A 76 4.13 -17.95 -7.24
CA ASP A 76 3.44 -17.37 -6.07
C ASP A 76 3.30 -15.84 -6.16
N ILE A 77 3.65 -15.25 -7.30
CA ILE A 77 3.46 -13.85 -7.61
C ILE A 77 1.95 -13.65 -7.74
N SER A 78 1.39 -12.85 -6.83
CA SER A 78 -0.02 -12.51 -6.86
C SER A 78 -0.38 -11.90 -8.21
N ALA A 79 -1.59 -12.15 -8.70
CA ALA A 79 -2.09 -11.49 -9.91
C ALA A 79 -1.96 -9.96 -9.83
N PHE A 80 -2.12 -9.41 -8.63
CA PHE A 80 -1.91 -8.00 -8.34
C PHE A 80 -0.45 -7.56 -8.51
N ASP A 81 0.50 -8.37 -8.04
CA ASP A 81 1.93 -8.08 -8.20
C ASP A 81 2.33 -8.16 -9.68
N CYS A 82 1.75 -9.08 -10.45
CA CYS A 82 1.91 -9.13 -11.90
C CYS A 82 1.40 -7.85 -12.59
N ASP A 83 0.22 -7.36 -12.21
CA ASP A 83 -0.34 -6.10 -12.74
C ASP A 83 0.56 -4.90 -12.39
N ILE A 84 1.07 -4.83 -11.15
CA ILE A 84 2.03 -3.79 -10.75
C ILE A 84 3.29 -3.87 -11.60
N LEU A 85 3.89 -5.06 -11.72
CA LEU A 85 5.11 -5.27 -12.50
C LEU A 85 4.92 -4.86 -13.95
N ARG A 86 3.74 -5.11 -14.53
CA ARG A 86 3.42 -4.70 -15.89
C ARG A 86 3.34 -3.18 -16.04
N GLU A 87 2.69 -2.49 -15.10
CA GLU A 87 2.58 -1.03 -15.16
C GLU A 87 3.92 -0.34 -14.88
N VAL A 88 4.73 -0.87 -13.96
CA VAL A 88 6.11 -0.38 -13.71
C VAL A 88 6.97 -0.60 -14.94
N PHE A 89 6.90 -1.77 -15.57
CA PHE A 89 7.63 -2.07 -16.81
C PHE A 89 7.27 -1.10 -17.93
N LYS A 90 5.97 -0.85 -18.17
CA LYS A 90 5.51 0.11 -19.20
C LYS A 90 6.06 1.51 -18.95
N LYS A 91 5.98 2.00 -17.70
CA LYS A 91 6.54 3.32 -17.33
C LYS A 91 8.04 3.37 -17.57
N LEU A 92 8.76 2.33 -17.13
CA LEU A 92 10.22 2.26 -17.26
C LEU A 92 10.64 2.28 -18.73
N VAL A 93 9.98 1.50 -19.59
CA VAL A 93 10.24 1.49 -21.04
C VAL A 93 9.98 2.86 -21.67
N LEU A 94 8.91 3.55 -21.27
CA LEU A 94 8.59 4.89 -21.78
C LEU A 94 9.62 5.94 -21.34
N GLU A 95 10.05 5.90 -20.09
CA GLU A 95 11.00 6.88 -19.53
C GLU A 95 12.43 6.67 -20.05
N THR A 96 12.87 5.41 -20.11
CA THR A 96 14.25 5.06 -20.49
C THR A 96 14.44 4.82 -21.98
N LYS A 97 13.35 4.79 -22.76
CA LYS A 97 13.33 4.52 -24.22
C LYS A 97 14.11 3.25 -24.58
N VAL A 98 13.96 2.21 -23.77
CA VAL A 98 14.66 0.94 -23.98
C VAL A 98 14.14 0.27 -25.26
N PRO A 99 15.03 -0.20 -26.16
CA PRO A 99 14.62 -0.90 -27.38
C PRO A 99 13.99 -2.27 -27.06
N GLU A 100 13.08 -2.73 -27.93
CA GLU A 100 12.30 -3.97 -27.74
C GLU A 100 13.18 -5.20 -27.49
N ASP A 101 14.36 -5.26 -28.10
CA ASP A 101 15.33 -6.36 -27.92
C ASP A 101 15.78 -6.54 -26.46
N LYS A 102 15.74 -5.46 -25.66
CA LYS A 102 16.15 -5.43 -24.25
C LYS A 102 14.97 -5.56 -23.29
N TRP A 103 13.73 -5.59 -23.78
CA TRP A 103 12.53 -5.65 -22.94
C TRP A 103 12.49 -6.93 -22.10
N ARG A 104 12.97 -8.04 -22.65
CA ARG A 104 13.05 -9.32 -21.95
C ARG A 104 13.99 -9.29 -20.76
N ASP A 105 15.19 -8.76 -20.96
CA ASP A 105 16.19 -8.64 -19.90
C ASP A 105 15.70 -7.67 -18.83
N LEU A 106 15.13 -6.53 -19.24
CA LEU A 106 14.56 -5.53 -18.34
C LEU A 106 13.42 -6.09 -17.48
N ALA A 107 12.46 -6.80 -18.10
CA ALA A 107 11.35 -7.42 -17.38
C ALA A 107 11.83 -8.51 -16.42
N THR A 108 12.86 -9.28 -16.82
CA THR A 108 13.46 -10.29 -15.95
C THR A 108 14.11 -9.65 -14.74
N SER A 109 14.97 -8.64 -14.93
CA SER A 109 15.60 -7.89 -13.83
C SER A 109 14.55 -7.31 -12.89
N LEU A 110 13.49 -6.70 -13.42
CA LEU A 110 12.42 -6.12 -12.62
C LEU A 110 11.72 -7.14 -11.71
N ILE A 111 11.39 -8.33 -12.25
CA ILE A 111 10.74 -9.39 -11.46
C ILE A 111 11.70 -9.94 -10.39
N VAL A 112 12.99 -10.13 -10.73
CA VAL A 112 13.98 -10.61 -9.76
C VAL A 112 14.12 -9.61 -8.61
N GLU A 113 14.25 -8.32 -8.93
CA GLU A 113 14.40 -7.25 -7.93
C GLU A 113 13.15 -7.09 -7.05
N PHE A 114 11.96 -7.27 -7.61
CA PHE A 114 10.71 -7.11 -6.88
C PHE A 114 10.35 -8.33 -6.01
N THR A 115 10.73 -9.53 -6.45
CA THR A 115 10.28 -10.80 -5.83
C THR A 115 11.40 -11.51 -5.07
N ASP A 116 12.66 -11.07 -5.19
CA ASP A 116 13.87 -11.76 -4.73
C ASP A 116 14.01 -13.21 -5.27
N ARG A 117 13.26 -13.54 -6.33
CA ARG A 117 13.20 -14.89 -6.92
C ARG A 117 14.02 -14.96 -8.20
N LYS A 118 14.87 -15.99 -8.29
CA LYS A 118 15.71 -16.27 -9.47
C LYS A 118 15.01 -17.11 -10.54
N GLN A 119 13.97 -17.86 -10.17
CA GLN A 119 13.19 -18.66 -11.12
C GLN A 119 11.93 -17.87 -11.49
N ILE A 120 11.92 -17.39 -12.73
CA ILE A 120 10.81 -16.64 -13.29
C ILE A 120 10.25 -17.43 -14.46
N GLU A 121 8.93 -17.60 -14.47
CA GLU A 121 8.27 -18.28 -15.58
C GLU A 121 8.37 -17.45 -16.87
N PRO A 122 8.85 -18.05 -17.98
CA PRO A 122 8.94 -17.36 -19.26
C PRO A 122 7.59 -16.83 -19.76
N ALA A 123 6.49 -17.48 -19.37
CA ALA A 123 5.13 -17.06 -19.68
C ALA A 123 4.78 -15.70 -19.06
N LEU A 124 5.19 -15.46 -17.81
CA LEU A 124 4.99 -14.19 -17.11
C LEU A 124 5.76 -13.05 -17.80
N ILE A 125 7.02 -13.30 -18.16
CA ILE A 125 7.86 -12.32 -18.88
C ILE A 125 7.20 -11.95 -20.21
N ASN A 126 6.75 -12.94 -20.98
CA ASN A 126 6.05 -12.68 -22.24
C ASN A 126 4.74 -11.92 -22.04
N TRP A 127 4.04 -12.14 -20.92
CA TRP A 127 2.81 -11.42 -20.61
C TRP A 127 3.05 -9.95 -20.23
N ILE A 128 4.12 -9.65 -19.48
CA ILE A 128 4.50 -8.27 -19.12
C ILE A 128 4.89 -7.45 -20.36
N ILE A 129 5.65 -8.05 -21.27
CA ILE A 129 6.18 -7.41 -22.50
C ILE A 129 5.09 -7.18 -23.56
N ARG A 130 3.95 -7.89 -23.47
CA ARG A 130 2.83 -7.68 -24.40
C ARG A 130 2.28 -6.27 -24.29
N LYS A 131 2.18 -5.61 -25.46
CA LYS A 131 1.56 -4.29 -25.65
C LYS A 131 0.11 -4.31 -25.14
#